data_AF-A0A1Y4D0K4-F1
#
_entry.id   AF-A0A1Y4D0K4-F1
#
_cell.length_a   1.000
_cell.length_b   1.000
_cell.length_c   1.000
_cell.angle_alpha   90.00
_cell.angle_beta   90.00
_cell.angle_gamma   90.00
#
_symmetry.space_group_name_H-M   'P 1'
#
loop_
_entity.id
_entity.type
_entity.pdbx_description
1 polymer ?
#
loop_
_entity_poly.entity_id
_entity_poly.type
_entity_poly.pdbx_seq_one_letter_code
_entity_poly.pdbx_strand_id
1 'polypeptide(L)'
;MNNKQRKTLEAIFADPVSSTISWFDIESLFKGYGGIIKEGRGSRVWLIWGKQVAVFHRPHPQPTTDKGAVKSVRRFFTNIGLIP
;
A
#
# COMPACT_ATOMS: atom_id res chain seq x y z
N MET A 1 8.36 -11.89 -1.85
CA MET A 1 7.86 -10.99 -2.92
C MET A 1 8.05 -11.58 -4.31
N ASN A 2 7.01 -11.53 -5.16
CA ASN A 2 7.09 -11.89 -6.58
C ASN A 2 7.40 -10.68 -7.49
N ASN A 3 7.63 -10.92 -8.78
CA ASN A 3 7.99 -9.85 -9.74
C ASN A 3 6.93 -8.75 -9.85
N LYS A 4 5.64 -9.08 -9.76
CA LYS A 4 4.56 -8.07 -9.81
C LYS A 4 4.63 -7.16 -8.59
N GLN A 5 4.82 -7.73 -7.40
CA GLN A 5 4.92 -6.99 -6.15
C GLN A 5 6.15 -6.06 -6.12
N ARG A 6 7.30 -6.50 -6.66
CA ARG A 6 8.49 -5.63 -6.81
C ARG A 6 8.19 -4.41 -7.68
N LYS A 7 7.56 -4.60 -8.85
CA LYS A 7 7.15 -3.49 -9.73
C LYS A 7 6.16 -2.54 -9.04
N THR A 8 5.24 -3.07 -8.23
CA THR A 8 4.35 -2.24 -7.42
C THR A 8 5.13 -1.41 -6.41
N LEU A 9 6.12 -2.00 -5.73
CA LEU A 9 6.97 -1.28 -4.78
C LEU A 9 7.75 -0.16 -5.47
N GLU A 10 8.39 -0.44 -6.61
CA GLU A 10 9.07 0.56 -7.44
C GLU A 10 8.11 1.71 -7.83
N ALA A 11 6.90 1.38 -8.28
CA ALA A 11 5.90 2.38 -8.66
C ALA A 11 5.42 3.25 -7.48
N ILE A 12 5.33 2.68 -6.27
CA ILE A 12 4.99 3.43 -5.05
C ILE A 12 6.07 4.46 -4.74
N PHE A 13 7.34 4.17 -5.05
CA PHE A 13 8.50 5.04 -4.77
C PHE A 13 8.90 5.95 -5.93
N ALA A 14 8.36 5.74 -7.14
CA ALA A 14 8.62 6.58 -8.32
C ALA A 14 8.22 8.06 -8.12
N ASP A 15 8.97 8.99 -8.72
CA ASP A 15 8.65 10.41 -8.71
C ASP A 15 8.53 10.96 -10.15
N PRO A 16 7.38 11.52 -10.57
CA PRO A 16 6.16 11.73 -9.77
C PRO A 16 5.44 10.42 -9.42
N VAL A 17 4.72 10.43 -8.29
CA VAL A 17 3.93 9.28 -7.81
C VAL A 17 2.94 8.80 -8.89
N SER A 18 2.97 7.50 -9.19
CA SER A 18 2.05 6.90 -10.15
C SER A 18 0.60 6.96 -9.65
N SER A 19 -0.33 7.35 -10.53
CA SER A 19 -1.78 7.34 -10.28
C SER A 19 -2.47 6.06 -10.76
N THR A 20 -1.71 5.07 -11.24
CA THR A 20 -2.26 3.82 -11.82
C THR A 20 -2.17 2.62 -10.87
N ILE A 21 -1.65 2.82 -9.65
CA ILE A 21 -1.47 1.74 -8.68
C ILE A 21 -2.82 1.32 -8.11
N SER A 22 -3.21 0.07 -8.36
CA SER A 22 -4.42 -0.49 -7.77
C SER A 22 -4.22 -0.73 -6.27
N TRP A 23 -5.27 -0.53 -5.47
CA TRP A 23 -5.21 -0.81 -4.03
C TRP A 23 -4.90 -2.29 -3.75
N PHE A 24 -5.44 -3.19 -4.56
CA PHE A 24 -5.21 -4.63 -4.45
C PHE A 24 -3.73 -4.99 -4.63
N ASP A 25 -3.00 -4.31 -5.52
CA ASP A 25 -1.57 -4.55 -5.69
C ASP A 25 -0.78 -4.10 -4.45
N ILE A 26 -1.18 -3.01 -3.79
CA ILE A 26 -0.59 -2.57 -2.51
C ILE A 26 -0.84 -3.61 -1.42
N GLU A 27 -2.07 -4.12 -1.29
CA GLU A 27 -2.40 -5.17 -0.31
C GLU A 27 -1.61 -6.47 -0.60
N SER A 28 -1.52 -6.88 -1.86
CA SER A 28 -0.76 -8.05 -2.29
C SER A 28 0.74 -7.91 -1.99
N LEU A 29 1.33 -6.75 -2.32
CA LEU A 29 2.71 -6.42 -2.00
C LEU A 29 2.95 -6.51 -0.49
N PHE A 30 2.12 -5.85 0.32
CA PHE A 30 2.29 -5.82 1.76
C PHE A 30 2.17 -7.22 2.39
N LYS A 31 1.20 -8.04 1.94
CA LYS A 31 1.13 -9.46 2.32
C LYS A 31 2.37 -10.25 1.90
N GLY A 32 2.88 -10.01 0.69
CA GLY A 32 4.09 -10.66 0.16
C GLY A 32 5.40 -10.26 0.88
N TYR A 33 5.36 -9.16 1.65
CA TYR A 33 6.40 -8.74 2.59
C TYR A 33 6.22 -9.35 3.99
N GLY A 34 5.08 -9.98 4.28
CA GLY A 34 4.75 -10.58 5.57
C GLY A 34 3.85 -9.71 6.46
N GLY A 35 3.37 -8.57 5.93
CA GLY A 35 2.45 -7.69 6.62
C GLY A 35 1.07 -8.29 6.83
N ILE A 36 0.40 -7.89 7.92
CA ILE A 36 -0.95 -8.34 8.27
C ILE A 36 -1.94 -7.27 7.84
N ILE A 37 -2.99 -7.69 7.13
CA ILE A 37 -4.08 -6.80 6.70
C ILE A 37 -5.35 -7.16 7.47
N LYS A 38 -6.00 -6.17 8.07
CA LYS A 38 -7.32 -6.32 8.70
C LYS A 38 -8.32 -5.37 8.08
N GLU A 39 -9.56 -5.84 7.92
CA GLU A 39 -10.67 -5.01 7.50
C GLU A 39 -11.27 -4.27 8.71
N GLY A 40 -11.51 -2.98 8.55
CA GLY A 40 -12.17 -2.13 9.53
C GLY A 40 -13.64 -1.88 9.19
N ARG A 41 -14.30 -0.98 9.93
CA ARG A 41 -15.66 -0.55 9.59
C ARG A 41 -15.69 0.26 8.29
N GLY A 42 -16.54 -0.16 7.34
CA GLY A 42 -16.71 0.46 6.03
C GLY A 42 -15.56 0.10 5.09
N SER A 43 -15.11 1.05 4.27
CA SER A 43 -13.97 0.84 3.36
C SER A 43 -12.59 0.90 4.03
N ARG A 44 -12.52 0.86 5.36
CA ARG A 44 -11.26 1.01 6.10
C ARG A 44 -10.43 -0.27 6.06
N VAL A 45 -9.13 -0.13 5.85
CA VAL A 45 -8.16 -1.21 5.84
C VAL A 45 -6.98 -0.85 6.73
N TRP A 46 -6.58 -1.78 7.57
CA TRP A 46 -5.48 -1.63 8.50
C TRP A 46 -4.29 -2.46 7.98
N LEU A 47 -3.17 -1.79 7.73
CA LEU A 47 -1.88 -2.42 7.44
C LEU A 47 -1.07 -2.47 8.73
N ILE A 48 -0.72 -3.68 9.16
CA ILE A 48 -0.07 -3.94 10.45
C ILE A 48 1.28 -4.62 10.21
N TRP A 49 2.35 -4.03 10.74
CA TRP A 49 3.70 -4.58 10.73
C TRP A 49 4.31 -4.44 12.13
N GLY A 50 4.51 -5.55 12.84
CA GLY A 50 4.96 -5.53 14.23
C GLY A 50 4.07 -4.66 15.11
N LYS A 51 4.61 -3.56 15.64
CA LYS A 51 3.87 -2.57 16.46
C LYS A 51 3.38 -1.36 15.65
N GLN A 52 3.68 -1.30 14.34
CA GLN A 52 3.32 -0.20 13.46
C GLN A 52 1.98 -0.52 12.79
N VAL A 53 1.06 0.44 12.82
CA VAL A 53 -0.27 0.34 12.22
C VAL A 53 -0.53 1.58 11.38
N ALA A 54 -0.99 1.39 10.15
CA ALA A 54 -1.52 2.45 9.32
C ALA A 54 -2.93 2.09 8.85
N VAL A 55 -3.83 3.06 8.91
CA VAL A 55 -5.23 2.91 8.51
C VAL A 55 -5.47 3.72 7.25
N PHE A 56 -6.03 3.06 6.24
CA PHE A 56 -6.37 3.65 4.95
C PHE A 56 -7.84 3.40 4.63
N HIS A 57 -8.33 4.10 3.61
CA HIS A 57 -9.61 3.81 2.98
C HIS A 57 -9.35 3.20 1.61
N ARG A 58 -10.01 2.07 1.30
CA ARG A 58 -10.07 1.55 -0.07
C ARG A 58 -10.69 2.64 -0.96
N PRO A 59 -10.06 2.97 -2.10
CA PRO A 59 -10.64 3.90 -3.04
C PRO A 59 -11.98 3.33 -3.54
N HIS A 60 -13.01 4.18 -3.53
CA HIS A 60 -14.35 3.87 -4.02
C HIS A 60 -14.92 5.11 -4.72
N PRO A 61 -15.56 4.97 -5.89
CA PRO A 61 -15.87 3.73 -6.62
C PRO A 61 -14.75 3.23 -7.54
N GLN A 62 -13.69 4.01 -7.75
CA GLN A 62 -12.61 3.67 -8.68
C GLN A 62 -11.58 2.73 -8.02
N PRO A 63 -11.05 1.72 -8.76
CA PRO A 63 -10.11 0.74 -8.21
C PRO A 63 -8.68 1.28 -8.04
N THR A 64 -8.40 2.47 -8.59
CA THR A 64 -7.10 3.13 -8.55
C THR A 64 -6.93 3.93 -7.27
N THR A 65 -5.74 3.83 -6.68
CA THR A 65 -5.38 4.57 -5.47
C THR A 65 -5.02 6.00 -5.87
N ASP A 66 -5.64 7.00 -5.23
CA ASP A 66 -5.31 8.39 -5.49
C ASP A 66 -3.86 8.70 -5.06
N LYS A 67 -3.26 9.75 -5.65
CA LYS A 67 -1.86 10.11 -5.40
C LYS A 67 -1.58 10.41 -3.91
N GLY A 68 -2.56 10.93 -3.17
CA GLY A 68 -2.42 11.22 -1.74
C GLY A 68 -2.35 9.95 -0.91
N ALA A 69 -3.21 8.98 -1.19
CA ALA A 69 -3.15 7.66 -0.59
C ALA A 69 -1.84 6.93 -0.94
N VAL A 70 -1.37 6.97 -2.19
CA VAL A 70 -0.07 6.37 -2.56
C VAL A 70 1.10 7.03 -1.81
N LYS A 71 1.12 8.36 -1.65
CA LYS A 71 2.13 9.05 -0.82
C LYS A 71 2.09 8.60 0.64
N SER A 72 0.89 8.39 1.17
CA SER A 72 0.70 7.91 2.55
C SER A 72 1.20 6.47 2.71
N VAL A 73 0.95 5.60 1.72
CA VAL A 73 1.50 4.24 1.65
C VAL A 73 3.02 4.28 1.57
N ARG A 74 3.61 5.11 0.70
CA ARG A 74 5.07 5.30 0.61
C ARG A 74 5.66 5.64 1.98
N ARG A 75 5.08 6.64 2.67
CA ARG A 75 5.55 7.05 4.01
C ARG A 75 5.49 5.89 5.01
N PHE A 76 4.38 5.14 5.02
CA PHE A 76 4.26 3.98 5.89
C PHE A 76 5.31 2.91 5.57
N PHE A 77 5.52 2.60 4.29
CA PHE A 77 6.50 1.62 3.81
C PHE A 77 7.93 2.03 4.18
N THR A 78 8.30 3.29 4.00
CA THR A 78 9.58 3.83 4.48
C THR A 78 9.74 3.63 5.99
N ASN A 79 8.72 3.91 6.80
CA ASN A 79 8.79 3.79 8.26
C ASN A 79 8.99 2.33 8.74
N ILE A 80 8.48 1.35 8.00
CA ILE A 80 8.62 -0.07 8.33
C ILE A 80 9.84 -0.73 7.66
N GLY A 81 10.64 0.03 6.90
CA GLY A 81 11.81 -0.47 6.18
C GLY A 81 11.49 -1.24 4.88
N LEU A 82 10.27 -1.11 4.36
CA LEU A 82 9.89 -1.65 3.05
C LEU A 82 10.23 -0.61 1.97
N ILE A 83 11.41 -0.73 1.38
CA ILE A 83 11.92 0.12 0.30
C ILE A 83 12.32 -0.77 -0.90
N PRO A 84 12.35 -0.23 -2.14
CA PRO A 84 12.77 -0.97 -3.33
C PRO A 84 14.13 -1.64 -3.19
#